data_AF-A0A5T2YA44-F1
#
_entry.id   AF-A0A5T2YA44-F1
#
_cell.length_a   1.000
_cell.length_b   1.000
_cell.length_c   1.000
_cell.angle_alpha   90.00
_cell.angle_beta   90.00
_cell.angle_gamma   90.00
#
_symmetry.space_group_name_H-M   'P 1'
#
loop_
_entity.id
_entity.type
_entity.pdbx_description
1 polymer ?
#
loop_
_entity_poly.entity_id
_entity_poly.type
_entity_poly.pdbx_seq_one_letter_code
_entity_poly.pdbx_strand_id
1 'polypeptide(L)'
;MQLPEQDEFFDFFAANDDEQASLRRKFFLEKHKEPWLSESALEDYQALFMSIYGINIDWKEGTFSLLEALSDNQGGKPVTVKFDYDSEIETATINLVDTQYVFHHYPMGSDGFDTELVRIEHILANSGYSLRVYQNSTFSDTLSFLLIPSDEWKRVEQRYSPEHISAYFVPYGKQLVIPEVAAPVVNYVPSVKQETSNVPALFNARGIRIYFLSIMLI
;
A
#
# COMPACT_ATOMS: atom_id res chain seq x y z
N MET A 1 17.38 3.68 5.53
CA MET A 1 16.99 2.28 5.22
C MET A 1 18.15 1.50 4.63
N GLN A 2 18.27 0.21 4.92
CA GLN A 2 19.23 -0.72 4.31
C GLN A 2 18.47 -1.60 3.29
N LEU A 3 19.12 -2.04 2.21
CA LEU A 3 18.53 -3.03 1.31
C LEU A 3 18.75 -4.45 1.86
N PRO A 4 17.78 -5.37 1.72
CA PRO A 4 17.97 -6.76 2.09
C PRO A 4 19.07 -7.41 1.27
N GLU A 5 19.73 -8.42 1.84
CA GLU A 5 20.59 -9.30 1.05
C GLU A 5 19.76 -10.09 0.03
N GLN A 6 20.38 -10.55 -1.05
CA GLN A 6 19.66 -11.24 -2.13
C GLN A 6 18.93 -12.50 -1.63
N ASP A 7 19.59 -13.33 -0.82
CA ASP A 7 18.97 -14.53 -0.27
C ASP A 7 17.81 -14.19 0.66
N GLU A 8 17.92 -13.15 1.49
CA GLU A 8 16.82 -12.67 2.34
C GLU A 8 15.62 -12.23 1.49
N PHE A 9 15.86 -11.45 0.44
CA PHE A 9 14.79 -11.03 -0.46
C PHE A 9 14.12 -12.21 -1.17
N PHE A 10 14.89 -13.21 -1.61
CA PHE A 10 14.36 -14.41 -2.28
C PHE A 10 13.58 -15.30 -1.31
N ASP A 11 14.05 -15.40 -0.07
CA ASP A 11 13.40 -16.15 1.00
C ASP A 11 12.08 -15.51 1.43
N PHE A 12 11.81 -14.25 1.09
CA PHE A 12 10.47 -13.69 1.27
C PHE A 12 9.41 -14.47 0.48
N PHE A 13 9.77 -14.97 -0.71
CA PHE A 13 8.84 -15.58 -1.66
C PHE A 13 8.91 -17.11 -1.73
N ALA A 14 9.96 -17.73 -1.19
CA ALA A 14 10.11 -19.17 -1.29
C ALA A 14 8.93 -19.91 -0.63
N ALA A 15 8.67 -21.15 -1.06
CA ALA A 15 7.61 -21.95 -0.44
C ALA A 15 7.98 -22.30 1.02
N ASN A 16 6.98 -22.67 1.83
CA ASN A 16 7.21 -23.04 3.22
C ASN A 16 7.95 -24.39 3.36
N ASP A 17 7.80 -25.27 2.38
CA ASP A 17 8.45 -26.58 2.30
C ASP A 17 9.85 -26.55 1.66
N ASP A 18 10.34 -25.37 1.23
CA ASP A 18 11.74 -25.19 0.84
C ASP A 18 12.63 -25.27 2.09
N GLU A 19 13.28 -26.41 2.31
CA GLU A 19 14.11 -26.67 3.50
C GLU A 19 15.23 -25.63 3.67
N GLN A 20 15.83 -25.17 2.58
CA GLN A 20 16.95 -24.23 2.63
C GLN A 20 16.48 -22.82 2.97
N ALA A 21 15.39 -22.37 2.33
CA ALA A 21 14.78 -21.09 2.67
C ALA A 21 14.27 -21.09 4.11
N SER A 22 13.60 -22.16 4.54
CA SER A 22 13.09 -22.30 5.91
C SER A 22 14.21 -22.29 6.96
N LEU A 23 15.37 -22.86 6.66
CA LEU A 23 16.54 -22.77 7.54
C LEU A 23 17.10 -21.34 7.61
N ARG A 24 17.26 -20.67 6.46
CA ARG A 24 17.75 -19.28 6.40
C ARG A 24 16.81 -18.28 7.09
N ARG A 25 15.49 -18.44 6.93
CA ARG A 25 14.48 -17.66 7.66
C ARG A 25 14.62 -17.80 9.17
N LYS A 26 14.81 -19.01 9.68
CA LYS A 26 15.05 -19.25 11.11
C LYS A 26 16.32 -18.55 11.60
N PHE A 27 17.42 -18.68 10.87
CA PHE A 27 18.66 -17.97 11.21
C PHE A 27 18.49 -16.45 11.21
N PHE A 28 17.72 -15.90 10.26
CA PHE A 28 17.40 -14.48 10.23
C PHE A 28 16.62 -14.05 11.48
N LEU A 29 15.57 -14.79 11.86
CA LEU A 29 14.79 -14.52 13.07
C LEU A 29 15.67 -14.57 14.34
N GLU A 30 16.52 -15.59 14.47
CA GLU A 30 17.45 -15.74 15.59
C GLU A 30 18.46 -14.58 15.68
N LYS A 31 19.03 -14.17 14.54
CA LYS A 31 19.98 -13.05 14.42
C LYS A 31 19.37 -11.74 14.94
N HIS A 32 18.09 -11.52 14.69
CA HIS A 32 17.37 -10.29 15.05
C HIS A 32 16.67 -10.36 16.42
N LYS A 33 16.85 -11.45 17.17
CA LYS A 33 16.47 -11.61 18.59
C LYS A 33 14.97 -11.45 18.92
N GLU A 34 14.08 -11.80 18.01
CA GLU A 34 12.63 -11.83 18.31
C GLU A 34 12.23 -13.19 18.92
N PRO A 35 11.68 -13.24 20.16
CA PRO A 35 11.38 -14.49 20.86
C PRO A 35 9.97 -15.03 20.60
N TRP A 36 9.22 -14.50 19.64
CA TRP A 36 7.83 -14.90 19.41
C TRP A 36 7.69 -15.55 18.03
N LEU A 37 7.82 -16.88 18.02
CA LEU A 37 7.45 -17.71 16.88
C LEU A 37 5.93 -17.91 16.93
N SER A 38 5.20 -17.43 15.93
CA SER A 38 3.86 -17.94 15.64
C SER A 38 3.98 -19.41 15.20
N GLU A 39 2.86 -20.06 14.89
CA GLU A 39 2.89 -21.42 14.30
C GLU A 39 3.59 -21.44 12.91
N SER A 40 3.88 -20.27 12.32
CA SER A 40 4.46 -20.11 10.98
C SER A 40 5.73 -19.26 10.98
N ALA A 41 6.90 -19.91 10.91
CA ALA A 41 8.19 -19.23 10.76
C ALA A 41 8.28 -18.37 9.49
N LEU A 42 7.45 -18.63 8.47
CA LEU A 42 7.36 -17.81 7.26
C LEU A 42 6.69 -16.46 7.55
N GLU A 43 5.57 -16.47 8.28
CA GLU A 43 4.83 -15.23 8.60
C GLU A 43 5.66 -14.32 9.50
N ASP A 44 6.30 -14.89 10.52
CA ASP A 44 7.19 -14.14 11.42
C ASP A 44 8.37 -13.53 10.64
N TYR A 45 8.94 -14.31 9.72
CA TYR A 45 10.01 -13.85 8.85
C TYR A 45 9.56 -12.68 7.98
N GLN A 46 8.42 -12.80 7.29
CA GLN A 46 7.91 -11.75 6.42
C GLN A 46 7.57 -10.47 7.19
N ALA A 47 6.99 -10.60 8.39
CA ALA A 47 6.69 -9.48 9.26
C ALA A 47 7.98 -8.76 9.71
N LEU A 48 8.96 -9.50 10.20
CA LEU A 48 10.24 -8.93 10.64
C LEU A 48 11.00 -8.32 9.47
N PHE A 49 11.03 -8.99 8.32
CA PHE A 49 11.60 -8.48 7.08
C PHE A 49 11.01 -7.10 6.73
N MET A 50 9.67 -6.97 6.75
CA MET A 50 9.01 -5.70 6.46
C MET A 50 9.27 -4.62 7.53
N SER A 51 9.46 -4.99 8.80
CA SER A 51 9.83 -4.01 9.83
C SER A 51 11.26 -3.47 9.66
N ILE A 52 12.18 -4.27 9.09
CA ILE A 52 13.58 -3.90 8.92
C ILE A 52 13.80 -3.16 7.58
N TYR A 53 13.18 -3.67 6.51
CA TYR A 53 13.43 -3.24 5.14
C TYR A 53 12.27 -2.47 4.50
N GLY A 54 11.08 -2.49 5.10
CA GLY A 54 9.91 -1.81 4.57
C GLY A 54 9.87 -0.32 4.93
N ILE A 55 9.31 0.48 4.02
CA ILE A 55 8.92 1.87 4.29
C ILE A 55 7.47 1.83 4.75
N ASN A 56 7.21 2.19 6.01
CA ASN A 56 5.87 2.20 6.58
C ASN A 56 5.38 3.64 6.69
N ILE A 57 4.22 3.94 6.11
CA ILE A 57 3.62 5.26 6.09
C ILE A 57 2.26 5.19 6.76
N ASP A 58 2.11 5.88 7.89
CA ASP A 58 0.81 6.03 8.54
C ASP A 58 -0.10 6.94 7.70
N TRP A 59 -1.42 6.73 7.78
CA TRP A 59 -2.38 7.51 7.02
C TRP A 59 -2.29 9.03 7.23
N LYS A 60 -1.73 9.48 8.37
CA LYS A 60 -1.51 10.89 8.69
C LYS A 60 -0.20 11.48 8.12
N GLU A 61 0.74 10.64 7.72
CA GLU A 61 2.12 11.02 7.38
C GLU A 61 2.30 11.40 5.89
N GLY A 62 1.46 10.85 5.00
CA GLY A 62 1.28 11.35 3.63
C GLY A 62 2.54 11.30 2.74
N THR A 63 2.55 12.13 1.70
CA THR A 63 3.60 12.12 0.64
C THR A 63 4.99 12.41 1.18
N PHE A 64 5.13 13.32 2.15
CA PHE A 64 6.45 13.79 2.58
C PHE A 64 7.19 12.74 3.39
N SER A 65 6.53 11.99 4.27
CA SER A 65 7.18 10.93 5.02
C SER A 65 7.70 9.81 4.11
N LEU A 66 7.01 9.53 2.99
CA LEU A 66 7.55 8.64 1.95
C LEU A 66 8.82 9.21 1.32
N LEU A 67 8.81 10.49 0.94
CA LEU A 67 9.97 11.15 0.35
C LEU A 67 11.16 11.22 1.33
N GLU A 68 10.90 11.44 2.62
CA GLU A 68 11.92 11.42 3.68
C GLU A 68 12.55 10.04 3.77
N ALA A 69 11.73 8.99 3.86
CA ALA A 69 12.21 7.61 3.91
C ALA A 69 13.05 7.22 2.66
N LEU A 70 12.65 7.70 1.48
CA LEU A 70 13.40 7.49 0.23
C LEU A 70 14.74 8.25 0.22
N SER A 71 14.79 9.45 0.80
CA SER A 71 16.00 10.28 0.91
C SER A 71 17.01 9.74 1.94
N ASP A 72 16.50 9.11 3.00
CA ASP A 72 17.28 8.54 4.12
C ASP A 72 17.80 7.12 3.86
N ASN A 73 17.65 6.60 2.64
CA ASN A 73 18.20 5.30 2.27
C ASN A 73 19.75 5.32 2.29
N GLN A 74 20.35 4.49 3.14
CA GLN A 74 21.78 4.48 3.46
C GLN A 74 22.61 3.61 2.50
N GLY A 75 21.97 2.76 1.68
CA GLY A 75 22.68 1.84 0.77
C GLY A 75 23.00 2.46 -0.61
N GLY A 76 22.10 3.29 -1.12
CA GLY A 76 22.24 4.01 -2.38
C GLY A 76 21.02 4.90 -2.52
N LYS A 77 21.19 6.22 -2.36
CA LYS A 77 20.08 7.16 -2.39
C LYS A 77 19.45 7.15 -3.78
N PRO A 78 18.26 6.53 -3.98
CA PRO A 78 17.65 6.45 -5.30
C PRO A 78 17.28 7.83 -5.84
N VAL A 79 17.01 8.75 -4.90
CA VAL A 79 16.73 10.16 -5.11
C VAL A 79 17.31 10.98 -3.96
N THR A 80 17.57 12.26 -4.21
CA THR A 80 17.84 13.25 -3.16
C THR A 80 16.67 14.23 -3.11
N VAL A 81 16.11 14.41 -1.92
CA VAL A 81 14.97 15.29 -1.71
C VAL A 81 15.41 16.53 -0.92
N LYS A 82 14.93 17.70 -1.30
CA LYS A 82 15.01 18.94 -0.51
C LYS A 82 13.62 19.33 -0.05
N PHE A 83 13.45 19.53 1.25
CA PHE A 83 12.19 19.97 1.84
C PHE A 83 12.25 21.46 2.14
N ASP A 84 11.16 22.16 1.82
CA ASP A 84 10.92 23.56 2.17
C ASP A 84 9.64 23.62 3.02
N TYR A 85 9.84 23.57 4.34
CA TYR A 85 8.80 23.66 5.36
C TYR A 85 8.47 25.11 5.76
N ASP A 86 9.28 26.08 5.33
CA ASP A 86 9.16 27.50 5.76
C ASP A 86 8.29 28.33 4.80
N SER A 87 7.92 27.77 3.65
CA SER A 87 7.08 28.39 2.64
C SER A 87 5.57 28.33 2.99
N GLU A 88 4.77 29.24 2.41
CA GLU A 88 3.31 29.26 2.62
C GLU A 88 2.64 27.96 2.16
N ILE A 89 3.24 27.27 1.19
CA ILE A 89 2.83 25.96 0.72
C ILE A 89 4.06 25.06 0.82
N GLU A 90 4.09 24.19 1.82
CA GLU A 90 5.20 23.27 2.03
C GLU A 90 5.44 22.44 0.76
N THR A 91 6.70 22.35 0.34
CA THR A 91 7.09 21.60 -0.86
C THR A 91 8.28 20.69 -0.61
N ALA A 92 8.32 19.59 -1.35
CA ALA A 92 9.48 18.71 -1.44
C ALA A 92 9.96 18.64 -2.88
N THR A 93 11.27 18.66 -3.09
CA THR A 93 11.87 18.75 -4.42
C THR A 93 12.87 17.64 -4.65
N ILE A 94 12.60 16.78 -5.64
CA ILE A 94 13.58 15.82 -6.16
C ILE A 94 14.34 16.47 -7.32
N ASN A 95 15.66 16.50 -7.23
CA ASN A 95 16.53 16.96 -8.32
C ASN A 95 17.19 15.76 -8.99
N LEU A 96 16.90 15.56 -10.29
CA LEU A 96 17.66 14.69 -11.18
C LEU A 96 18.56 15.56 -12.07
N VAL A 97 19.50 14.93 -12.79
CA VAL A 97 20.54 15.62 -13.58
C VAL A 97 19.95 16.69 -14.52
N ASP A 98 18.85 16.37 -15.20
CA ASP A 98 18.26 17.24 -16.22
C ASP A 98 16.86 17.76 -15.86
N THR A 99 16.32 17.42 -14.68
CA THR A 99 14.93 17.74 -14.34
C THR A 99 14.72 17.88 -12.84
N GLN A 100 13.86 18.82 -12.47
CA GLN A 100 13.40 19.03 -11.11
C GLN A 100 11.92 18.66 -10.99
N TYR A 101 11.57 17.94 -9.93
CA TYR A 101 10.20 17.55 -9.63
C TYR A 101 9.80 18.12 -8.27
N VAL A 102 8.75 18.94 -8.28
CA VAL A 102 8.16 19.52 -7.07
C VAL A 102 6.94 18.69 -6.66
N PHE A 103 6.85 18.44 -5.37
CA PHE A 103 5.83 17.65 -4.70
C PHE A 103 5.16 18.47 -3.60
N HIS A 104 3.87 18.24 -3.42
CA HIS A 104 3.08 18.78 -2.33
C HIS A 104 2.77 17.70 -1.30
N HIS A 105 2.55 18.12 -0.06
CA HIS A 105 2.11 17.21 0.98
C HIS A 105 0.63 16.89 0.79
N TYR A 106 0.33 15.60 0.57
CA TYR A 106 -1.04 15.09 0.59
C TYR A 106 -1.13 13.93 1.58
N PRO A 107 -2.20 13.85 2.38
CA PRO A 107 -2.43 12.72 3.26
C PRO A 107 -2.72 11.46 2.44
N MET A 108 -2.35 10.31 3.00
CA MET A 108 -2.58 9.01 2.38
C MET A 108 -4.08 8.79 2.08
N GLY A 109 -4.38 8.13 0.95
CA GLY A 109 -5.76 7.84 0.55
C GLY A 109 -6.53 9.02 -0.03
N SER A 110 -5.83 10.13 -0.35
CA SER A 110 -6.37 11.22 -1.16
C SER A 110 -5.90 11.09 -2.62
N ASP A 111 -6.72 11.57 -3.57
CA ASP A 111 -6.36 11.59 -5.00
C ASP A 111 -5.00 12.27 -5.26
N GLY A 112 -4.66 13.27 -4.44
CA GLY A 112 -3.37 13.95 -4.48
C GLY A 112 -2.21 13.04 -4.10
N PHE A 113 -2.36 12.24 -3.05
CA PHE A 113 -1.35 11.25 -2.65
C PHE A 113 -1.16 10.19 -3.74
N ASP A 114 -2.25 9.65 -4.29
CA ASP A 114 -2.20 8.62 -5.34
C ASP A 114 -1.48 9.13 -6.59
N THR A 115 -1.78 10.38 -6.98
CA THR A 115 -1.13 11.05 -8.11
C THR A 115 0.36 11.25 -7.87
N GLU A 116 0.74 11.73 -6.68
CA GLU A 116 2.15 11.94 -6.34
C GLU A 116 2.92 10.63 -6.21
N LEU A 117 2.29 9.57 -5.69
CA LEU A 117 2.90 8.25 -5.57
C LEU A 117 3.20 7.65 -6.95
N VAL A 118 2.30 7.77 -7.92
CA VAL A 118 2.57 7.34 -9.31
C VAL A 118 3.74 8.13 -9.92
N ARG A 119 3.84 9.43 -9.63
CA ARG A 119 4.99 10.26 -10.06
C ARG A 119 6.29 9.79 -9.41
N ILE A 120 6.28 9.48 -8.11
CA ILE A 120 7.43 8.94 -7.37
C ILE A 120 7.86 7.59 -7.96
N GLU A 121 6.93 6.67 -8.21
CA GLU A 121 7.23 5.37 -8.84
C GLU A 121 7.91 5.57 -10.20
N HIS A 122 7.44 6.51 -11.02
CA HIS A 122 8.04 6.81 -12.32
C HIS A 122 9.47 7.34 -12.20
N ILE A 123 9.72 8.27 -11.27
CA ILE A 123 11.05 8.81 -11.00
C ILE A 123 12.01 7.69 -10.55
N LEU A 124 11.57 6.84 -9.62
CA LEU A 124 12.39 5.73 -9.11
C LEU A 124 12.70 4.71 -10.20
N ALA A 125 11.74 4.40 -11.08
CA ALA A 125 11.94 3.51 -12.22
C ALA A 125 13.04 4.02 -13.15
N ASN A 126 13.09 5.33 -13.41
CA ASN A 126 14.15 5.95 -14.21
C ASN A 126 15.52 5.90 -13.53
N SER A 127 15.56 5.86 -12.20
CA SER A 127 16.78 5.64 -11.41
C SER A 127 17.14 4.16 -11.23
N GLY A 128 16.42 3.23 -11.85
CA GLY A 128 16.69 1.79 -11.76
C GLY A 128 16.11 1.09 -10.53
N TYR A 129 15.20 1.74 -9.79
CA TYR A 129 14.53 1.16 -8.62
C TYR A 129 13.04 0.96 -8.87
N SER A 130 12.44 -0.01 -8.18
CA SER A 130 10.98 -0.16 -8.17
C SER A 130 10.51 -0.19 -6.72
N LEU A 131 9.62 0.75 -6.42
CA LEU A 131 8.81 0.78 -5.21
C LEU A 131 7.56 -0.07 -5.46
N ARG A 132 7.26 -1.00 -4.56
CA ARG A 132 6.04 -1.81 -4.62
C ARG A 132 5.38 -1.83 -3.25
N VAL A 133 4.05 -1.80 -3.22
CA VAL A 133 3.26 -1.89 -1.99
C VAL A 133 3.08 -3.35 -1.59
N TYR A 134 3.23 -3.63 -0.30
CA TYR A 134 2.95 -4.91 0.30
C TYR A 134 1.43 -5.09 0.41
N GLN A 135 0.88 -6.11 -0.26
CA GLN A 135 -0.57 -6.28 -0.40
C GLN A 135 -1.30 -6.35 0.94
N ASN A 136 -0.73 -7.01 1.95
CA ASN A 136 -1.41 -7.13 3.25
C ASN A 136 -1.52 -5.79 3.99
N SER A 137 -0.75 -4.76 3.61
CA SER A 137 -0.84 -3.43 4.20
C SER A 137 -1.95 -2.57 3.60
N THR A 138 -2.53 -2.94 2.46
CA THR A 138 -3.44 -2.06 1.69
C THR A 138 -4.78 -1.82 2.36
N PHE A 139 -5.14 -2.68 3.31
CA PHE A 139 -6.36 -2.55 4.12
C PHE A 139 -6.08 -2.04 5.54
N SER A 140 -4.83 -1.64 5.80
CA SER A 140 -4.38 -1.11 7.07
C SER A 140 -4.39 0.43 7.06
N ASP A 141 -4.31 1.02 8.25
CA ASP A 141 -4.06 2.46 8.44
C ASP A 141 -2.59 2.84 8.19
N THR A 142 -1.75 1.83 7.94
CA THR A 142 -0.34 1.97 7.59
C THR A 142 -0.06 1.24 6.27
N LEU A 143 0.38 1.97 5.24
CA LEU A 143 0.87 1.35 4.00
C LEU A 143 2.35 0.98 4.14
N SER A 144 2.69 -0.25 3.76
CA SER A 144 4.06 -0.74 3.75
C SER A 144 4.55 -0.89 2.31
N PHE A 145 5.67 -0.26 2.00
CA PHE A 145 6.32 -0.34 0.70
C PHE A 145 7.67 -1.03 0.81
N LEU A 146 8.10 -1.62 -0.29
CA LEU A 146 9.45 -2.16 -0.44
C LEU A 146 10.12 -1.54 -1.66
N LEU A 147 11.28 -0.92 -1.43
CA LEU A 147 12.10 -0.32 -2.47
C LEU A 147 13.28 -1.25 -2.78
N ILE A 148 13.31 -1.80 -3.99
CA ILE A 148 14.35 -2.75 -4.42
C ILE A 148 14.84 -2.36 -5.83
N PRO A 149 16.14 -2.58 -6.16
CA PRO A 149 16.62 -2.42 -7.53
C PRO A 149 15.77 -3.22 -8.52
N SER A 150 15.44 -2.59 -9.66
CA SER A 150 14.55 -3.18 -10.66
C SER A 150 15.07 -4.52 -11.19
N ASP A 151 16.38 -4.70 -11.25
CA ASP A 151 16.98 -5.96 -11.70
C ASP A 151 16.82 -7.09 -10.68
N GLU A 152 16.77 -6.80 -9.38
CA GLU A 152 16.48 -7.82 -8.36
C GLU A 152 15.02 -8.27 -8.42
N TRP A 153 14.08 -7.35 -8.67
CA TRP A 153 12.69 -7.71 -8.98
C TRP A 153 12.60 -8.63 -10.20
N LYS A 154 13.32 -8.33 -11.28
CA LYS A 154 13.33 -9.21 -12.48
C LYS A 154 13.85 -10.60 -12.15
N ARG A 155 14.91 -10.72 -11.35
CA ARG A 155 15.48 -12.03 -10.96
C ARG A 155 14.48 -12.84 -10.14
N VAL A 156 13.77 -12.21 -9.20
CA VAL A 156 12.78 -12.91 -8.36
C VAL A 156 11.55 -13.33 -9.17
N GLU A 157 11.10 -12.49 -10.10
CA GLU A 157 10.00 -12.81 -11.03
C GLU A 157 10.35 -13.96 -11.98
N GLN A 158 11.61 -14.02 -12.45
CA GLN A 158 12.10 -15.16 -13.24
C GLN A 158 12.12 -16.47 -12.44
N ARG A 159 12.34 -16.41 -11.13
CA ARG A 159 12.40 -17.59 -10.27
C ARG A 159 11.02 -18.09 -9.82
N TYR A 160 10.11 -17.20 -9.44
CA TYR A 160 8.85 -17.57 -8.80
C TYR A 160 7.58 -17.27 -9.62
N SER A 161 7.70 -16.70 -10.82
CA SER A 161 6.61 -16.15 -11.67
C SER A 161 6.06 -14.80 -11.20
N PRO A 162 5.64 -13.90 -12.11
CA PRO A 162 5.04 -12.61 -11.76
C PRO A 162 3.77 -12.73 -10.90
N GLU A 163 2.96 -13.76 -11.11
CA GLU A 163 1.70 -13.98 -10.38
C GLU A 163 1.96 -14.26 -8.90
N HIS A 164 2.97 -15.09 -8.61
CA HIS A 164 3.39 -15.39 -7.23
C HIS A 164 3.92 -14.14 -6.52
N ILE A 165 4.78 -13.37 -7.19
CA ILE A 165 5.30 -12.11 -6.62
C ILE A 165 4.16 -11.12 -6.37
N SER A 166 3.21 -11.04 -7.30
CA SER A 166 2.06 -10.13 -7.22
C SER A 166 1.11 -10.49 -6.08
N ALA A 167 1.13 -11.71 -5.53
CA ALA A 167 0.37 -12.05 -4.33
C ALA A 167 0.88 -11.33 -3.06
N TYR A 168 2.13 -10.85 -3.07
CA TYR A 168 2.74 -10.15 -1.95
C TYR A 168 3.02 -8.69 -2.25
N PHE A 169 3.55 -8.38 -3.44
CA PHE A 169 3.95 -7.01 -3.81
C PHE A 169 3.47 -6.63 -5.19
N VAL A 170 2.83 -5.46 -5.27
CA VAL A 170 2.37 -4.89 -6.55
C VAL A 170 2.80 -3.43 -6.67
N PRO A 171 2.98 -2.91 -7.89
CA PRO A 171 3.07 -1.47 -8.10
C PRO A 171 1.78 -0.80 -7.61
N TYR A 172 1.89 0.32 -6.89
CA TYR A 172 0.73 1.00 -6.33
C TYR A 172 -0.20 1.52 -7.43
N GLY A 173 0.36 2.09 -8.51
CA GLY A 173 -0.43 2.55 -9.65
C GLY A 173 -1.26 1.46 -10.34
N LYS A 174 -0.94 0.16 -10.14
CA LYS A 174 -1.74 -0.96 -10.64
C LYS A 174 -2.91 -1.35 -9.72
N GLN A 175 -2.89 -0.96 -8.44
CA GLN A 175 -4.00 -1.20 -7.51
C GLN A 175 -5.19 -0.26 -7.71
N LEU A 176 -4.97 0.92 -8.30
CA LEU A 176 -6.03 1.87 -8.64
C LEU A 176 -7.02 1.29 -9.68
N VAL A 177 -6.67 0.19 -10.33
CA VAL A 177 -7.63 -0.67 -11.03
C VAL A 177 -8.19 -1.67 -10.03
N ILE A 178 -9.13 -1.21 -9.19
CA ILE A 178 -9.90 -2.10 -8.32
C ILE A 178 -10.61 -3.11 -9.24
N PRO A 179 -10.39 -4.44 -9.11
CA PRO A 179 -11.24 -5.40 -9.80
C PRO A 179 -12.65 -5.19 -9.29
N GLU A 180 -13.58 -4.93 -10.21
CA GLU A 180 -15.00 -4.76 -9.95
C GLU A 180 -15.46 -5.88 -9.01
N VAL A 181 -15.68 -5.54 -7.73
CA VAL A 181 -16.28 -6.48 -6.79
C VAL A 181 -17.68 -6.71 -7.34
N ALA A 182 -17.87 -7.84 -8.02
CA ALA A 182 -19.17 -8.27 -8.48
C ALA A 182 -20.06 -8.34 -7.23
N ALA A 183 -20.89 -7.31 -7.05
CA ALA A 183 -21.89 -7.31 -6.00
C ALA A 183 -22.69 -8.62 -6.15
N PRO A 184 -22.90 -9.39 -5.07
CA PRO A 184 -23.71 -10.59 -5.17
C PRO A 184 -25.07 -10.18 -5.74
N VAL A 185 -25.43 -10.78 -6.88
CA VAL A 185 -26.74 -10.60 -7.49
C VAL A 185 -27.76 -11.12 -6.48
N VAL A 186 -28.34 -10.22 -5.71
CA VAL A 186 -29.52 -10.50 -4.91
C VAL A 186 -30.64 -10.73 -5.92
N ASN A 187 -30.84 -11.98 -6.31
CA ASN A 187 -31.99 -12.42 -7.09
C ASN A 187 -33.25 -12.20 -6.23
N TYR A 188 -33.85 -11.02 -6.37
CA TYR A 188 -35.15 -10.73 -5.80
C TYR A 188 -36.19 -11.55 -6.58
N VAL A 189 -36.57 -12.71 -6.03
CA VAL A 189 -37.67 -13.50 -6.56
C VAL A 189 -38.97 -12.81 -6.12
N PRO A 190 -39.81 -12.31 -7.05
CA PRO A 190 -41.08 -11.69 -6.66
C PRO A 190 -42.04 -12.79 -6.22
N SER A 191 -42.42 -12.80 -4.94
CA SER A 191 -43.49 -13.66 -4.45
C SER A 191 -44.85 -13.15 -4.96
N VAL A 192 -45.51 -13.97 -5.77
CA VAL A 192 -46.86 -13.69 -6.29
C VAL A 192 -47.91 -14.04 -5.23
N LYS A 193 -48.56 -12.99 -4.74
CA LYS A 193 -49.91 -12.85 -4.14
C LYS A 193 -50.62 -14.10 -3.60
N GLN A 194 -51.06 -13.98 -2.33
CA GLN A 194 -52.41 -14.39 -1.93
C GLN A 194 -53.18 -13.20 -1.32
N GLU A 195 -54.34 -12.98 -1.93
CA GLU A 195 -55.54 -12.20 -1.56
C GLU A 195 -56.01 -12.47 -0.11
N THR A 196 -56.82 -11.69 0.63
CA THR A 196 -57.80 -10.60 0.38
C THR A 196 -58.26 -10.01 1.73
N SER A 197 -58.90 -8.82 1.67
CA SER A 197 -59.92 -8.30 2.62
C SER A 197 -59.47 -7.84 4.03
N ASN A 198 -59.83 -6.67 4.59
CA ASN A 198 -60.87 -5.66 4.33
C ASN A 198 -60.42 -4.26 4.84
N VAL A 199 -60.43 -3.24 3.98
CA VAL A 199 -61.06 -1.89 4.03
C VAL A 199 -61.34 -1.22 5.42
N PRO A 200 -61.32 0.14 5.61
CA PRO A 200 -61.03 1.28 4.70
C PRO A 200 -60.02 2.35 5.18
N ALA A 201 -59.45 3.03 4.17
CA ALA A 201 -59.20 4.47 3.98
C ALA A 201 -59.01 5.44 5.17
N LEU A 202 -58.04 6.37 5.03
CA LEU A 202 -58.32 7.81 4.86
C LEU A 202 -57.02 8.65 4.70
N PHE A 203 -57.05 9.56 3.72
CA PHE A 203 -56.22 10.77 3.50
C PHE A 203 -54.70 10.59 3.25
N ASN A 204 -54.14 10.83 2.05
CA ASN A 204 -54.11 12.05 1.21
C ASN A 204 -53.39 13.24 1.89
N ALA A 205 -52.15 13.54 1.47
CA ALA A 205 -51.70 14.89 1.06
C ALA A 205 -50.16 15.05 1.02
N ARG A 206 -49.66 15.35 -0.18
CA ARG A 206 -48.76 16.47 -0.55
C ARG A 206 -47.64 16.92 0.40
N GLY A 207 -46.42 16.96 -0.19
CA GLY A 207 -45.41 18.02 -0.01
C GLY A 207 -44.71 18.01 1.35
N ILE A 208 -43.40 18.17 1.42
CA ILE A 208 -42.75 19.48 1.44
C ILE A 208 -41.23 19.23 1.55
N ARG A 209 -40.43 19.97 0.76
CA ARG A 209 -38.98 20.17 0.95
C ARG A 209 -38.69 20.61 2.39
N ILE A 210 -37.51 20.35 2.98
CA ILE A 210 -36.57 21.39 3.46
C ILE A 210 -35.41 20.93 4.39
N TYR A 211 -34.24 21.52 4.06
CA TYR A 211 -33.03 21.97 4.79
C TYR A 211 -32.12 21.08 5.68
N PHE A 212 -30.84 21.18 5.30
CA PHE A 212 -29.63 21.15 6.12
C PHE A 212 -29.75 21.93 7.44
N LEU A 213 -29.13 21.39 8.50
CA LEU A 213 -28.69 22.20 9.64
C LEU A 213 -27.29 21.75 10.11
N SER A 214 -26.39 22.72 10.10
CA SER A 214 -25.08 22.74 10.72
C SER A 214 -25.20 22.66 12.25
N ILE A 215 -24.26 21.99 12.92
CA ILE A 215 -24.10 22.09 14.38
C ILE A 215 -22.67 22.55 14.67
N MET A 216 -22.55 23.75 15.23
CA MET A 216 -21.39 24.23 15.96
C MET A 216 -21.52 23.86 17.45
N LEU A 217 -20.35 23.52 18.01
CA LEU A 217 -19.83 23.73 19.36
C LEU A 217 -20.77 24.07 20.53
N ILE A 218 -20.55 23.34 21.62
CA ILE A 218 -20.32 23.91 22.96
C ILE A 218 -18.97 23.41 23.44
#